data_AF-A0A7X4CSJ8-F1
#
_entry.id   AF-A0A7X4CSJ8-F1
#
_cell.length_a   1.000
_cell.length_b   1.000
_cell.length_c   1.000
_cell.angle_alpha   90.00
_cell.angle_beta   90.00
_cell.angle_gamma   90.00
#
_symmetry.space_group_name_H-M   'P 1'
#
loop_
_entity.id
_entity.type
_entity.pdbx_description
1 polymer ?
#
loop_
_entity_poly.entity_id
_entity_poly.type
_entity_poly.pdbx_seq_one_letter_code
_entity_poly.pdbx_strand_id
1 'polypeptide(L)' 'VVREFADRVFVIYRGRIVEQGPTPAIFEDPGHAYTRALMAAVPRITGGGLPELNDSESAFLDPMVVHEGGKA' A
#
# COMPACT_ATOMS: atom_id res chain seq x y z
N VAL A 1 4.07 -13.89 5.16
CA VAL A 1 2.69 -14.43 5.08
C VAL A 1 1.98 -13.94 3.83
N VAL A 2 1.71 -12.65 3.64
CA VAL A 2 0.99 -12.16 2.44
C VAL A 2 1.65 -12.61 1.12
N ARG A 3 2.97 -12.46 0.97
CA ARG A 3 3.71 -12.86 -0.23
C ARG A 3 3.57 -14.34 -0.60
N GLU A 4 3.30 -15.19 0.39
CA GLU A 4 3.27 -16.66 0.22
C GLU A 4 1.91 -17.15 -0.27
N PHE A 5 0.83 -16.41 -0.02
CA PHE A 5 -0.54 -16.89 -0.20
C PHE A 5 -1.42 -16.03 -1.11
N ALA A 6 -1.07 -14.77 -1.33
CA ALA A 6 -1.89 -13.87 -2.13
C ALA A 6 -1.46 -13.87 -3.59
N ASP A 7 -2.42 -13.94 -4.52
CA ASP A 7 -2.17 -13.68 -5.95
C ASP A 7 -2.16 -12.18 -6.26
N ARG A 8 -3.01 -11.42 -5.56
CA ARG A 8 -3.16 -9.96 -5.70
C ARG A 8 -3.17 -9.29 -4.33
N VAL A 9 -2.61 -8.09 -4.29
CA VAL A 9 -2.52 -7.27 -3.07
C VAL A 9 -3.15 -5.90 -3.31
N PHE A 10 -3.88 -5.44 -2.31
CA PHE A 10 -4.43 -4.08 -2.22
C PHE A 10 -3.81 -3.38 -1.03
N VAL A 11 -3.31 -2.17 -1.25
CA VAL A 11 -2.72 -1.33 -0.20
C VAL A 11 -3.70 -0.21 0.11
N ILE A 12 -4.10 -0.12 1.38
CA ILE A 12 -5.07 0.86 1.86
C ILE A 12 -4.38 1.86 2.79
N TYR A 13 -4.62 3.14 2.55
CA TYR A 13 -4.23 4.23 3.45
C TYR A 13 -5.40 5.19 3.67
N ARG A 14 -5.71 5.49 4.94
CA ARG A 14 -6.83 6.36 5.34
C ARG A 14 -8.15 6.04 4.59
N GLY A 15 -8.47 4.75 4.49
CA GLY A 15 -9.70 4.27 3.86
C GLY A 15 -9.72 4.30 2.33
N ARG A 16 -8.60 4.59 1.66
CA ARG A 16 -8.49 4.63 0.20
C ARG A 16 -7.50 3.58 -0.29
N ILE A 17 -7.83 2.92 -1.40
CA ILE A 17 -6.90 2.03 -2.11
C ILE A 17 -5.90 2.91 -2.85
N VAL A 18 -4.68 2.95 -2.35
CA VAL A 18 -3.60 3.77 -2.89
C VAL A 18 -2.71 2.99 -3.86
N GLU A 19 -2.75 1.66 -3.82
CA GLU A 19 -2.04 0.79 -4.76
C GLU A 19 -2.72 -0.59 -4.86
N GLN A 20 -2.67 -1.20 -6.05
CA GLN A 20 -3.10 -2.59 -6.25
C GLN A 20 -2.31 -3.27 -7.37
N GLY A 21 -2.11 -4.58 -7.27
CA GLY A 21 -1.42 -5.32 -8.32
C GLY A 21 -1.20 -6.80 -7.99
N PRO A 22 -0.58 -7.56 -8.90
CA PRO A 22 -0.03 -8.86 -8.60
C PRO A 22 0.95 -8.77 -7.43
N THR A 23 0.97 -9.80 -6.57
CA THR A 23 1.86 -9.83 -5.41
C THR A 23 3.32 -9.54 -5.75
N PRO A 24 3.95 -10.10 -6.81
CA PRO A 24 5.32 -9.76 -7.16
C PRO A 24 5.54 -8.26 -7.40
N ALA A 25 4.63 -7.61 -8.13
CA ALA A 25 4.75 -6.18 -8.44
C ALA A 25 4.76 -5.31 -7.19
N ILE A 26 3.84 -5.57 -6.25
CA ILE A 26 3.74 -4.80 -5.00
C ILE A 26 4.99 -4.96 -4.13
N PHE A 27 5.61 -6.14 -4.11
CA PHE A 27 6.78 -6.42 -3.28
C PHE A 27 8.12 -6.07 -3.93
N GLU A 28 8.21 -6.04 -5.26
CA GLU A 28 9.46 -5.82 -6.00
C GLU A 28 9.59 -4.40 -6.53
N ASP A 29 8.49 -3.80 -7.00
CA ASP A 29 8.46 -2.44 -7.54
C ASP A 29 7.22 -1.67 -7.04
N PRO A 30 7.14 -1.36 -5.73
CA PRO A 30 6.04 -0.60 -5.16
C PRO A 30 5.98 0.85 -5.68
N GLY A 31 4.88 1.18 -6.37
CA GLY A 31 4.66 2.48 -7.01
C GLY A 31 4.29 3.59 -6.04
N HIS A 32 3.51 3.30 -5.00
CA HIS A 32 3.02 4.29 -4.05
C HIS A 32 4.00 4.51 -2.89
N ALA A 33 4.16 5.76 -2.45
CA ALA A 33 5.08 6.12 -1.38
C ALA A 33 4.75 5.44 -0.04
N TYR A 34 3.47 5.27 0.28
CA TYR A 34 3.03 4.49 1.44
C TYR A 34 3.40 3.01 1.35
N THR A 35 3.28 2.39 0.16
CA THR A 35 3.66 0.98 -0.03
C THR A 35 5.17 0.80 0.15
N ARG A 36 5.99 1.71 -0.38
CA ARG A 36 7.44 1.75 -0.11
C ARG A 36 7.74 1.85 1.38
N ALA A 37 7.00 2.70 2.10
CA ALA A 37 7.14 2.87 3.54
C ALA A 37 6.85 1.57 4.29
N LEU A 38 5.77 0.86 3.94
CA LEU A 38 5.43 -0.45 4.54
C LEU A 38 6.53 -1.48 4.29
N MET A 39 7.12 -1.52 3.09
CA MET A 39 8.24 -2.41 2.77
C MET A 39 9.49 -2.07 3.59
N ALA A 40 9.75 -0.78 3.83
CA ALA A 40 10.85 -0.33 4.68
C ALA A 40 10.57 -0.56 6.18
N ALA A 41 9.31 -0.58 6.58
CA ALA A 41 8.86 -0.81 7.95
C ALA A 41 8.79 -2.29 8.35
N VAL A 42 9.19 -3.22 7.46
CA VAL A 42 9.33 -4.63 7.81
C VAL A 42 10.20 -4.74 9.07
N PRO A 43 9.69 -5.30 10.18
CA PRO A 43 10.38 -5.26 11.46
C PRO A 43 11.77 -5.86 11.36
N ARG A 44 12.79 -5.03 11.53
CA ARG A 44 14.11 -5.50 11.97
C ARG A 44 13.99 -5.80 13.45
N ILE A 45 14.78 -6.73 14.00
CA ILE A 45 14.79 -7.08 15.44
C ILE A 45 14.92 -5.83 16.34
N THR A 46 15.39 -4.71 15.79
CA THR A 46 15.54 -3.41 16.44
C THR A 46 14.32 -2.48 16.43
N GLY A 47 13.17 -2.86 15.85
CA GLY A 47 11.91 -2.10 15.89
C GLY A 47 11.99 -0.71 15.23
N GLY A 48 11.66 -0.62 13.93
CA GLY A 48 11.54 0.66 13.22
C GLY A 48 10.08 1.00 12.93
N GLY A 49 9.67 2.23 13.18
CA GLY A 49 8.38 2.76 12.73
C GLY A 49 8.36 3.03 11.22
N LEU A 50 7.20 3.41 10.69
CA LEU A 50 7.10 3.91 9.32
C LEU A 50 7.91 5.21 9.18
N PRO A 51 8.67 5.41 8.08
CA PRO A 51 9.29 6.69 7.80
C PRO A 51 8.24 7.80 7.70
N GLU A 52 8.62 9.05 7.97
CA GLU A 52 7.71 10.19 7.76
C GLU A 52 7.32 10.28 6.28
N LEU A 53 6.01 10.33 6.03
CA LEU A 53 5.44 10.46 4.70
C LEU A 53 4.80 11.84 4.59
N ASN A 54 5.05 12.54 3.48
CA ASN A 54 4.32 13.75 3.17
C ASN A 54 2.95 13.39 2.57
N ASP A 55 1.99 13.07 3.44
CA ASP A 55 0.63 12.65 3.06
C ASP A 55 -0.37 13.82 2.96
N SER A 56 0.14 15.06 3.00
CA SER A 56 -0.68 16.29 2.97
C SER A 56 -1.22 16.65 1.58
N GLU A 57 -0.62 16.11 0.52
CA GLU A 57 -1.05 16.34 -0.86
C GLU A 57 -2.25 15.46 -1.23
N SER A 58 -3.27 16.04 -1.88
CA SER A 58 -4.45 15.28 -2.32
C SER A 58 -4.07 14.13 -3.26
N ALA A 59 -3.06 14.33 -4.12
CA ALA A 59 -2.55 13.31 -5.04
C ALA A 59 -2.02 12.05 -4.33
N PHE A 60 -1.56 12.18 -3.08
CA PHE A 60 -1.14 11.03 -2.26
C PHE A 60 -2.32 10.15 -1.83
N LEU A 61 -3.51 10.74 -1.73
CA LEU A 61 -4.73 10.05 -1.33
C LEU A 61 -5.61 9.69 -2.53
N ASP A 62 -5.27 10.15 -3.73
CA ASP A 62 -6.05 9.87 -4.93
C ASP A 62 -6.18 8.34 -5.09
N PRO A 63 -7.42 7.80 -5.00
CA PRO A 63 -7.59 6.36 -5.05
C PRO A 63 -7.27 5.88 -6.46
N MET A 64 -6.33 4.93 -6.58
CA MET A 64 -6.07 4.26 -7.87
C MET A 64 -7.30 3.49 -8.38
N VAL A 65 -8.22 3.15 -7.47
CA VAL A 65 -9.49 2.49 -7.79
C VAL A 65 -10.63 3.19 -7.07
N VAL A 66 -11.54 3.80 -7.84
CA VAL A 66 -12.87 4.16 -7.37
C VAL A 66 -13.75 2.93 -7.60
N HIS A 67 -14.04 2.17 -6.55
CA HIS A 67 -15.12 1.18 -6.62
C HIS A 67 -16.44 1.96 -6.63
N GLU A 68 -17.08 2.08 -7.79
CA GLU A 68 -18.49 2.46 -7.87
C GLU A 68 -19.27 1.46 -7.01
N GLY A 69 -19.79 1.92 -5.87
CA GLY A 69 -20.43 1.07 -4.89
C GLY A 69 -21.43 0.12 -5.55
N GLY A 70 -21.22 -1.18 -5.37
CA GLY A 70 -22.22 -2.18 -5.72
C GLY A 70 -23.52 -1.81 -5.03
N LYS A 71 -24.55 -1.49 -5.82
CA LYS A 71 -25.91 -1.42 -5.32
C LYS A 71 -26.20 -2.75 -4.62
N ALA A 72 -26.61 -2.67 -3.36
CA ALA A 72 -27.27 -3.76 -2.66
C ALA A 72 -28.55 -4.19 -3.42
#